data_AF-A0A952TDI4-F1
#
_entry.id   AF-A0A952TDI4-F1
#
_cell.length_a   1.000
_cell.length_b   1.000
_cell.length_c   1.000
_cell.angle_alpha   90.00
_cell.angle_beta   90.00
_cell.angle_gamma   90.00
#
_symmetry.space_group_name_H-M   'P 1'
#
loop_
_entity.id
_entity.type
_entity.pdbx_description
1 polymer ?
#
loop_
_entity_poly.entity_id
_entity_poly.type
_entity_poly.pdbx_seq_one_letter_code
_entity_poly.pdbx_strand_id
1 'polypeptide(L)' 'MKKPSHRIFDYEPRHYDPSTDKSEKLKRRLGFSRRRKSLGNRRSHLRMILIIIGAIVAYIILRNIS' A
#
# COMPACT_ATOMS: atom_id res chain seq x y z
N MET A 1 13.13 -14.19 -51.70
CA MET A 1 13.86 -13.32 -50.73
C MET A 1 14.23 -14.16 -49.52
N LYS A 2 15.52 -14.28 -49.17
CA LYS A 2 15.93 -14.96 -47.93
C LYS A 2 15.52 -14.10 -46.74
N LYS A 3 14.85 -14.70 -45.75
CA LYS A 3 14.45 -13.99 -44.52
C LYS A 3 15.73 -13.59 -43.77
N PRO A 4 15.84 -12.34 -43.28
CA PRO A 4 16.99 -11.93 -42.48
C PRO A 4 17.04 -12.79 -41.21
N SER A 5 18.18 -13.44 -40.97
CA SER A 5 18.44 -14.14 -39.72
C SER A 5 18.71 -13.12 -38.63
N HIS A 6 18.16 -13.32 -37.44
CA HIS A 6 18.45 -12.44 -36.31
C HIS A 6 19.91 -12.64 -35.89
N ARG A 7 20.60 -11.53 -35.57
CA ARG A 7 21.93 -11.58 -34.97
C ARG A 7 21.78 -12.03 -33.52
N ILE A 8 22.41 -13.15 -33.17
CA ILE A 8 22.56 -13.53 -31.77
C ILE A 8 23.55 -12.52 -31.17
N PHE A 9 23.11 -11.79 -30.17
CA PHE A 9 23.98 -10.84 -29.49
C PHE A 9 24.70 -11.58 -28.37
N ASP A 10 26.03 -11.69 -28.48
CA ASP A 10 26.88 -12.38 -27.51
C ASP A 10 27.19 -11.54 -26.25
N TYR A 11 26.30 -10.61 -25.87
CA TYR A 11 26.52 -9.90 -24.62
C TYR A 11 26.03 -10.76 -23.44
N GLU A 12 26.89 -10.85 -22.43
CA GLU A 12 26.50 -11.39 -21.14
C GLU A 12 25.44 -10.46 -20.50
N PRO A 13 24.33 -11.00 -19.97
CA PRO A 13 23.33 -10.19 -19.29
C PRO A 13 23.96 -9.41 -18.14
N ARG A 14 23.93 -8.08 -18.22
CA ARG A 14 24.36 -7.23 -17.11
C ARG A 14 23.28 -7.25 -16.04
N HIS A 15 23.42 -8.14 -15.07
CA HIS A 15 22.56 -8.13 -13.89
C HIS A 15 22.86 -6.87 -13.07
N TYR A 16 21.82 -6.08 -12.80
CA TYR A 16 21.94 -4.90 -11.95
C TYR A 16 22.31 -5.30 -10.52
N ASP A 17 23.42 -4.76 -10.01
CA ASP A 17 23.82 -4.93 -8.61
C ASP A 17 23.45 -3.69 -7.78
N PRO A 18 22.37 -3.75 -6.97
CA PRO A 18 21.96 -2.65 -6.10
C PRO A 18 22.99 -2.31 -5.01
N SER A 19 23.98 -3.17 -4.76
CA SER A 19 25.06 -2.93 -3.81
C SER A 19 26.09 -1.92 -4.32
N THR A 20 26.19 -1.73 -5.64
CA THR A 20 27.14 -0.80 -6.27
C THR A 20 26.54 0.59 -6.49
N ASP A 21 25.21 0.69 -6.48
CA ASP A 21 24.48 1.93 -6.76
C ASP A 21 24.47 2.87 -5.55
N LYS A 22 25.17 4.01 -5.69
CA LYS A 22 25.24 5.07 -4.67
C LYS A 22 23.86 5.65 -4.35
N SER A 23 22.96 5.69 -5.32
CA SER A 23 21.60 6.23 -5.15
C SER A 23 20.74 5.31 -4.27
N GLU A 24 20.85 3.99 -4.43
CA GLU A 24 20.18 3.01 -3.57
C GLU A 24 20.73 3.02 -2.15
N LYS A 25 22.05 3.16 -1.97
CA LYS A 25 22.66 3.37 -0.64
C LYS A 25 22.12 4.60 0.05
N LEU A 26 21.99 5.71 -0.68
CA LEU A 26 21.46 6.97 -0.15
C LEU A 26 19.98 6.83 0.23
N LYS A 27 19.16 6.18 -0.61
CA LYS A 27 17.75 5.91 -0.28
C LYS A 27 17.59 5.07 0.98
N ARG A 28 18.42 4.04 1.15
CA ARG A 28 18.44 3.21 2.37
C ARG A 28 18.86 4.02 3.60
N ARG A 29 19.92 4.83 3.49
CA ARG A 29 20.43 5.68 4.57
C ARG A 29 19.42 6.76 4.99
N LEU A 30 18.72 7.35 4.02
CA LEU A 30 17.69 8.38 4.26
C LEU A 30 16.34 7.78 4.67
N GLY A 31 16.23 6.46 4.81
CA GLY A 31 15.00 5.82 5.26
C GLY A 31 13.88 5.82 4.22
N PHE A 32 14.15 6.19 2.97
CA PHE A 32 13.23 6.07 1.82
C PHE A 32 12.98 4.60 1.41
N SER A 33 13.01 3.68 2.37
CA SER A 33 12.31 2.42 2.22
C SER A 33 10.86 2.77 1.87
N ARG A 34 10.36 2.26 0.74
CA ARG A 34 8.93 2.33 0.43
C ARG A 34 8.20 1.61 1.57
N ARG A 35 7.85 2.31 2.64
CA ARG A 35 6.85 1.89 3.61
C ARG A 35 5.49 1.96 2.92
N ARG A 36 5.25 1.09 1.95
CA ARG A 36 3.89 0.65 1.65
C ARG A 36 3.47 -0.34 2.74
N LYS A 37 3.41 0.15 3.97
CA LYS A 37 2.62 -0.44 5.04
C LYS A 37 1.51 0.54 5.38
N SER A 38 0.60 0.75 4.42
CA SER A 38 -0.79 0.89 4.84
C SER A 38 -1.31 -0.53 5.00
N LEU A 39 -0.87 -1.21 6.06
CA LEU A 39 -1.66 -2.29 6.63
C LEU A 39 -2.90 -1.57 7.12
N GLY A 40 -3.95 -1.62 6.29
CA GLY A 40 -5.16 -0.85 6.46
C GLY A 40 -5.56 -0.92 7.92
N ASN A 41 -5.43 0.20 8.61
CA ASN A 41 -5.91 0.37 9.96
C ASN A 41 -7.44 0.42 9.80
N ARG A 42 -8.06 -0.74 9.53
CA ARG A 42 -9.51 -0.95 9.59
C ARG A 42 -9.87 -0.84 11.07
N ARG A 43 -9.78 0.40 11.60
CA ARG A 43 -10.35 0.73 12.89
C ARG A 43 -11.79 0.29 12.80
N SER A 44 -12.14 -0.71 13.61
CA SER A 44 -13.46 -1.28 13.60
C SER A 44 -14.46 -0.18 13.96
N HIS A 45 -15.31 0.20 13.01
CA HIS A 45 -16.33 1.24 13.20
C HIS A 45 -17.46 0.76 14.11
N LEU A 46 -17.38 -0.47 14.65
CA LEU A 46 -18.40 -1.07 15.53
C LEU A 46 -18.69 -0.22 16.77
N ARG A 47 -17.66 0.40 17.39
CA ARG A 47 -17.89 1.30 18.54
C ARG A 47 -18.72 2.52 18.16
N MET A 48 -18.48 3.09 16.98
CA MET A 48 -19.21 4.26 16.48
C MET A 48 -20.65 3.89 16.11
N ILE A 49 -20.84 2.72 15.47
CA ILE A 49 -22.17 2.20 15.12
C ILE A 49 -23.00 1.97 16.39
N LEU A 50 -22.42 1.38 17.43
CA LEU A 50 -23.10 1.18 18.73
C LEU A 50 -23.56 2.50 19.36
N ILE A 51 -22.73 3.54 19.32
CA ILE A 51 -23.08 4.87 19.86
C ILE A 51 -24.26 5.47 19.08
N ILE A 52 -24.23 5.39 17.74
CA ILE A 52 -25.31 5.93 16.89
C ILE A 52 -26.63 5.19 17.16
N ILE A 53 -26.60 3.85 17.23
CA ILE A 53 -27.79 3.05 17.53
C ILE A 53 -28.34 3.40 18.92
N GLY A 54 -27.47 3.51 19.93
CA GLY A 54 -27.88 3.91 21.28
C GLY A 54 -28.55 5.28 21.32
N ALA A 55 -28.02 6.27 20.59
CA ALA A 55 -28.61 7.61 20.49
C ALA A 55 -29.99 7.60 19.81
N ILE A 56 -30.18 6.81 18.75
CA ILE A 56 -31.47 6.68 18.06
C ILE A 56 -32.52 6.05 18.98
N VAL A 57 -32.17 4.98 19.69
CA VAL A 57 -33.08 4.30 20.63
C VAL A 57 -33.46 5.25 21.77
N ALA A 58 -32.48 5.95 22.34
CA ALA A 58 -32.74 6.95 23.39
C ALA A 58 -33.71 8.05 22.91
N TYR A 59 -33.52 8.55 21.69
CA TYR A 59 -34.40 9.56 21.09
C TYR A 59 -35.84 9.06 20.93
N ILE A 60 -36.04 7.82 20.45
CA ILE A 60 -37.38 7.24 20.28
C ILE A 60 -38.07 7.04 21.62
N ILE A 61 -37.34 6.60 22.65
CA ILE A 61 -37.89 6.42 24.00
C ILE A 61 -38.28 7.79 24.59
N LEU A 62 -37.39 8.78 24.53
CA LEU A 62 -37.67 10.15 24.98
C LEU A 62 -38.90 10.74 24.28
N ARG A 63 -39.06 10.50 22.99
CA ARG A 63 -40.19 11.01 22.20
C ARG A 63 -41.49 10.21 22.35
N ASN A 64 -41.44 8.95 22.78
CA ASN A 64 -42.66 8.19 23.11
C ASN A 64 -43.11 8.44 24.55
N ILE A 65 -42.19 8.81 25.43
CA ILE A 65 -42.47 9.16 26.82
C ILE A 65 -42.94 10.62 26.95
N SER A 66 -42.38 11.53 26.15
CA SER A 66 -42.85 12.92 26.01
C SER A 66 -44.05 13.04 25.10
#